data_AF-A0A2N0P9B7-F1
#
_entry.id   AF-A0A2N0P9B7-F1
#
_cell.length_a   1.000
_cell.length_b   1.000
_cell.length_c   1.000
_cell.angle_alpha   90.00
_cell.angle_beta   90.00
_cell.angle_gamma   90.00
#
_symmetry.space_group_name_H-M   'P 1'
#
loop_
_entity.id
_entity.type
_entity.pdbx_description
1 polymer ?
#
loop_
_entity_poly.entity_id
_entity_poly.type
_entity_poly.pdbx_seq_one_letter_code
_entity_poly.pdbx_strand_id
1 'polypeptide(L)'
;MKKENPSIIKSPTTPQINKKLINQKNDHNSILIRSGILTPSVYVSIKEWIITFLFNTKHLFSEPFISSSPRDFWSTRWQLLINESFKELGYLPVKNLFVSIFSRKIANIMGVLSAFGISASLHEYLIIANAYTWTGEHFFFFMTRGVIFILWEVVFISNKSKNENTMIEKFLKWVLFLIINLILLPALIEPSMRNFDFSDISSISKNFVDYSI
;
A
#
# COMPACT_ATOMS: atom_id res chain seq x y z
N MET A 1 -39.83 28.92 -61.54
CA MET A 1 -39.39 30.10 -60.77
C MET A 1 -39.38 29.76 -59.28
N LYS A 2 -38.25 29.27 -58.73
CA LYS A 2 -37.77 29.53 -57.36
C LYS A 2 -36.38 28.87 -57.21
N LYS A 3 -35.33 29.69 -57.17
CA LYS A 3 -33.99 29.27 -56.76
C LYS A 3 -34.03 29.05 -55.25
N GLU A 4 -33.70 27.85 -54.78
CA GLU A 4 -33.38 27.65 -53.36
C GLU A 4 -31.98 28.21 -53.08
N ASN A 5 -31.92 29.07 -52.07
CA ASN A 5 -30.75 29.81 -51.64
C ASN A 5 -29.90 28.90 -50.72
N PRO A 6 -28.57 28.81 -50.85
CA PRO A 6 -27.77 28.00 -49.94
C PRO A 6 -27.86 28.57 -48.52
N SER A 7 -28.22 27.71 -47.56
CA SER A 7 -28.27 28.03 -46.14
C SER A 7 -26.86 28.44 -45.68
N ILE A 8 -26.71 29.74 -45.42
CA ILE A 8 -25.52 30.33 -44.82
C ILE A 8 -25.32 29.68 -43.45
N ILE A 9 -24.32 28.80 -43.34
CA ILE A 9 -23.82 28.31 -42.05
C ILE A 9 -23.20 29.52 -41.34
N LYS A 10 -23.99 30.19 -40.50
CA LYS A 10 -23.49 31.27 -39.65
C LYS A 10 -22.47 30.67 -38.67
N SER A 11 -21.22 31.11 -38.76
CA SER A 11 -20.22 30.72 -37.76
C SER A 11 -20.67 31.23 -36.38
N PRO A 12 -20.47 30.44 -35.32
CA PRO A 12 -20.87 30.85 -33.99
C PRO A 12 -20.11 32.12 -33.61
N THR A 13 -20.85 33.19 -33.30
CA THR A 13 -20.26 34.47 -32.91
C THR A 13 -19.45 34.30 -31.62
N THR A 14 -18.35 35.06 -31.48
CA THR A 14 -17.43 35.08 -30.31
C THR A 14 -18.11 35.02 -28.93
N PRO A 15 -19.29 35.64 -28.69
CA PRO A 15 -20.02 35.50 -27.43
C PRO A 15 -20.59 34.11 -27.17
N GLN A 16 -20.98 33.37 -28.22
CA GLN A 16 -21.46 31.99 -28.10
C GLN A 16 -20.32 31.01 -27.83
N ILE A 17 -19.17 31.23 -28.47
CA ILE A 17 -17.96 30.46 -28.20
C ILE A 17 -17.50 30.71 -26.76
N ASN A 18 -17.49 31.98 -26.31
CA ASN A 18 -17.18 32.32 -24.91
C ASN A 18 -18.20 31.73 -23.93
N LYS A 19 -19.51 31.78 -24.21
CA LYS A 19 -20.52 31.13 -23.35
C LYS A 19 -20.33 29.62 -23.29
N LYS A 20 -19.99 28.97 -24.42
CA LYS A 20 -19.74 27.52 -24.49
C LYS A 20 -18.45 27.13 -23.76
N LEU A 21 -17.40 27.95 -23.84
CA LEU A 21 -16.15 27.78 -23.10
C LEU A 21 -16.32 28.05 -21.60
N ILE A 22 -17.11 29.06 -21.22
CA ILE A 22 -17.45 29.38 -19.82
C ILE A 22 -18.33 28.27 -19.21
N ASN A 23 -19.30 27.73 -19.96
CA ASN A 23 -20.09 26.58 -19.51
C ASN A 23 -19.25 25.29 -19.44
N GLN A 24 -18.38 25.02 -20.41
CA GLN A 24 -17.47 23.86 -20.33
C GLN A 24 -16.48 23.97 -19.18
N LYS A 25 -16.00 25.17 -18.86
CA LYS A 25 -15.11 25.40 -17.70
C LYS A 25 -15.84 25.21 -16.36
N ASN A 26 -17.16 25.43 -16.33
CA ASN A 26 -18.00 25.23 -15.14
C ASN A 26 -18.50 23.78 -14.98
N ASP A 27 -18.60 23.00 -16.05
CA ASP A 27 -18.98 21.57 -16.02
C ASP A 27 -17.84 20.64 -15.55
N HIS A 28 -16.60 21.13 -15.52
CA HIS A 28 -15.46 20.42 -14.93
C HIS A 28 -15.27 20.73 -13.44
N ASN A 29 -16.29 21.29 -12.78
CA ASN A 29 -16.31 21.33 -11.32
C ASN A 29 -16.66 19.94 -10.82
N SER A 30 -15.65 19.22 -10.33
CA SER A 30 -15.82 17.89 -9.76
C SER A 30 -16.99 17.88 -8.78
N ILE A 31 -17.76 16.79 -8.77
CA ILE A 31 -18.95 16.61 -7.89
C ILE A 31 -18.62 16.99 -6.44
N LEU A 32 -17.36 16.79 -6.02
CA LEU A 32 -16.79 17.11 -4.72
C LEU A 32 -16.69 18.61 -4.39
N ILE A 33 -16.44 19.46 -5.38
CA ILE A 33 -16.47 20.93 -5.21
C ILE A 33 -17.93 21.39 -5.16
N ARG A 34 -18.78 20.78 -6.00
CA ARG A 34 -20.21 21.11 -6.10
C ARG A 34 -21.00 20.73 -4.84
N SER A 35 -20.56 19.70 -4.11
CA SER A 35 -21.15 19.26 -2.85
C SER A 35 -20.70 20.10 -1.63
N GLY A 36 -19.77 21.05 -1.81
CA GLY A 36 -19.26 21.89 -0.72
C GLY A 36 -18.36 21.17 0.29
N ILE A 37 -18.01 19.91 0.04
CA ILE A 37 -17.18 19.09 0.94
C ILE A 37 -15.71 19.55 0.92
N LEU A 38 -15.23 20.02 -0.24
CA LEU A 38 -13.84 20.43 -0.43
C LEU A 38 -13.76 21.82 -1.03
N THR A 39 -12.92 22.69 -0.46
CA THR A 39 -12.58 23.97 -1.09
C THR A 39 -11.77 23.72 -2.36
N PRO A 40 -11.87 24.60 -3.38
CA PRO A 40 -11.19 24.40 -4.66
C PRO A 40 -9.66 24.23 -4.52
N SER A 41 -9.03 24.92 -3.56
CA SER A 41 -7.59 24.78 -3.29
C SER A 41 -7.22 23.39 -2.76
N VAL A 42 -8.00 22.88 -1.80
CA VAL A 42 -7.78 21.53 -1.23
C VAL A 42 -8.04 20.45 -2.27
N TYR A 43 -9.05 20.62 -3.14
CA TYR A 43 -9.29 19.70 -4.25
C TYR A 43 -8.10 19.61 -5.20
N VAL A 44 -7.51 20.75 -5.59
CA VAL A 44 -6.33 20.77 -6.48
C VAL A 44 -5.14 20.10 -5.80
N SER A 45 -4.86 20.42 -4.53
CA SER A 45 -3.76 19.77 -3.78
C SER A 45 -3.96 18.27 -3.62
N ILE A 46 -5.18 17.81 -3.30
CA ILE A 46 -5.48 16.38 -3.21
C ILE A 46 -5.34 15.72 -4.58
N LYS A 47 -5.82 16.36 -5.65
CA LYS A 47 -5.70 15.83 -7.01
C LYS A 47 -4.24 15.68 -7.43
N GLU A 48 -3.41 16.70 -7.22
CA GLU A 48 -1.98 16.66 -7.51
C GLU A 48 -1.26 15.61 -6.65
N TRP A 49 -1.63 15.52 -5.37
CA TRP A 49 -1.11 14.50 -4.47
C TRP A 49 -1.48 13.09 -4.92
N ILE A 50 -2.74 12.83 -5.31
CA ILE A 50 -3.19 11.54 -5.84
C ILE A 50 -2.47 11.20 -7.14
N ILE A 51 -2.32 12.15 -8.07
CA ILE A 51 -1.59 11.90 -9.33
C ILE A 51 -0.14 11.54 -9.03
N THR A 52 0.53 12.29 -8.14
CA THR A 52 1.90 11.98 -7.72
C THR A 52 1.97 10.63 -7.02
N PHE A 53 1.00 10.32 -6.17
CA PHE A 53 0.88 9.04 -5.49
C PHE A 53 0.63 7.86 -6.44
N LEU A 54 -0.08 8.05 -7.55
CA LEU A 54 -0.34 6.96 -8.50
C LEU A 54 0.82 6.73 -9.46
N PHE A 55 1.49 7.79 -9.91
CA PHE A 55 2.46 7.73 -11.00
C PHE A 55 3.92 7.84 -10.56
N ASN A 56 4.20 8.37 -9.36
CA ASN A 56 5.56 8.59 -8.86
C ASN A 56 5.90 7.76 -7.61
N THR A 57 5.02 6.85 -7.20
CA THR A 57 5.31 5.94 -6.08
C THR A 57 6.23 4.80 -6.47
N LYS A 58 7.04 4.36 -5.51
CA LYS A 58 7.87 3.15 -5.63
C LYS A 58 6.98 1.95 -6.00
N HIS A 59 7.53 1.05 -6.83
CA HIS A 59 6.89 -0.24 -7.12
C HIS A 59 6.56 -1.00 -5.82
N LEU A 60 5.48 -1.77 -5.83
CA LEU A 60 5.05 -2.54 -4.65
C LEU A 60 6.13 -3.53 -4.20
N PHE A 61 6.83 -4.18 -5.13
CA PHE A 61 7.85 -5.18 -4.84
C PHE A 61 9.14 -4.90 -5.61
N SER A 62 10.28 -5.12 -4.97
CA SER A 62 11.60 -5.06 -5.58
C SER A 62 12.36 -6.34 -5.27
N GLU A 63 12.14 -7.39 -6.07
CA GLU A 63 12.84 -8.68 -5.97
C GLU A 63 12.94 -9.21 -4.52
N PRO A 64 11.81 -9.48 -3.84
CA PRO A 64 11.80 -9.78 -2.41
C PRO A 64 12.64 -10.99 -2.04
N PHE A 65 12.75 -11.99 -2.92
CA PHE A 65 13.47 -13.24 -2.62
C PHE A 65 15.00 -13.12 -2.65
N ILE A 66 15.55 -12.00 -3.12
CA ILE A 66 17.01 -11.76 -3.14
C ILE A 66 17.52 -11.21 -1.79
N SER A 67 16.62 -10.83 -0.88
CA SER A 67 17.00 -10.28 0.42
C SER A 67 17.77 -11.29 1.29
N SER A 68 18.93 -10.88 1.80
CA SER A 68 19.73 -11.70 2.73
C SER A 68 19.48 -11.38 4.21
N SER A 69 18.60 -10.42 4.49
CA SER A 69 18.23 -10.02 5.85
C SER A 69 16.74 -9.66 5.95
N PRO A 70 16.11 -9.88 7.11
CA PRO A 70 14.75 -9.42 7.37
C PRO A 70 14.57 -7.92 7.17
N ARG A 71 15.59 -7.11 7.51
CA ARG A 71 15.60 -5.66 7.29
C ARG A 71 15.47 -5.30 5.82
N ASP A 72 16.28 -5.93 4.98
CA ASP A 72 16.23 -5.73 3.53
C ASP A 72 14.90 -6.25 2.95
N PHE A 73 14.43 -7.42 3.37
CA PHE A 73 13.14 -7.93 2.92
C PHE A 73 11.99 -6.96 3.22
N TRP A 74 11.78 -6.66 4.50
CA TRP A 74 10.60 -5.92 4.95
C TRP A 74 10.67 -4.42 4.66
N SER A 75 11.88 -3.82 4.61
CA SER A 75 12.02 -2.36 4.49
C SER A 75 12.29 -1.87 3.08
N THR A 76 12.92 -2.68 2.23
CA THR A 76 13.42 -2.21 0.91
C THR A 76 12.85 -2.99 -0.27
N ARG A 77 12.19 -4.14 -0.03
CA ARG A 77 11.78 -5.04 -1.11
C ARG A 77 10.34 -5.51 -1.07
N TRP A 78 9.72 -5.55 0.11
CA TRP A 78 8.34 -5.99 0.31
C TRP A 78 7.39 -4.81 0.52
N GLN A 79 6.34 -4.71 -0.30
CA GLN A 79 5.26 -3.73 -0.21
C GLN A 79 5.74 -2.29 0.09
N LEU A 80 6.68 -1.78 -0.72
CA LEU A 80 7.38 -0.51 -0.46
C LEU A 80 6.45 0.69 -0.24
N LEU A 81 5.35 0.75 -1.00
CA LEU A 81 4.33 1.78 -0.84
C LEU A 81 3.69 1.76 0.55
N ILE A 82 3.36 0.56 1.03
CA ILE A 82 2.69 0.35 2.32
C ILE A 82 3.70 0.50 3.46
N ASN A 83 4.97 0.12 3.23
CA ASN A 83 6.03 0.26 4.21
C ASN A 83 6.19 1.72 4.68
N GLU A 84 6.23 2.68 3.75
CA GLU A 84 6.33 4.10 4.11
C GLU A 84 5.14 4.54 4.98
N SER A 85 3.94 4.03 4.68
CA SER A 85 2.75 4.29 5.50
C SER A 85 2.88 3.69 6.91
N PHE A 86 3.34 2.45 7.05
CA PHE A 86 3.58 1.84 8.37
C PHE A 86 4.69 2.53 9.16
N LYS A 87 5.68 3.11 8.46
CA LYS A 87 6.76 3.85 9.09
C LYS A 87 6.25 5.18 9.67
N GLU A 88 5.43 5.90 8.93
CA GLU A 88 4.82 7.16 9.39
C GLU A 88 3.76 6.91 10.48
N LEU A 89 2.94 5.87 10.34
CA LEU A 89 1.83 5.60 11.27
C LEU A 89 2.23 4.81 12.51
N GLY A 90 3.26 3.97 12.43
CA GLY A 90 3.65 3.07 13.51
C GLY A 90 5.03 3.35 14.05
N TYR A 91 6.04 3.31 13.17
CA TYR A 91 7.43 3.39 13.61
C TYR A 91 7.76 4.75 14.26
N LEU A 92 7.50 5.86 13.57
CA LEU A 92 7.84 7.20 14.03
C LEU A 92 7.13 7.62 15.31
N PRO A 93 5.79 7.51 15.43
CA PRO A 93 5.09 7.94 16.64
C PRO A 93 5.54 7.14 17.86
N VAL A 94 5.60 5.81 17.76
CA VAL A 94 6.02 4.97 18.89
C VAL A 94 7.49 5.18 19.24
N LYS A 95 8.37 5.30 18.26
CA LYS A 95 9.78 5.63 18.54
C LYS A 95 9.92 6.96 19.27
N ASN A 96 9.19 8.00 18.84
CA ASN A 96 9.27 9.32 19.44
C ASN A 96 8.71 9.34 20.87
N LEU A 97 7.69 8.54 21.16
CA LEU A 97 7.21 8.36 22.54
C LEU A 97 8.25 7.64 23.40
N PHE A 98 8.87 6.58 22.89
CA PHE A 98 9.78 5.74 23.66
C PHE A 98 11.19 6.33 23.78
N VAL A 99 11.65 7.20 22.87
CA VAL A 99 12.98 7.83 22.97
C VAL A 99 13.08 8.78 24.16
N SER A 100 11.94 9.30 24.64
CA SER A 100 11.88 10.14 25.84
C SER A 100 12.01 9.35 27.14
N ILE A 101 11.75 8.04 27.10
CA ILE A 101 11.63 7.18 28.31
C ILE A 101 12.77 6.14 28.36
N PHE A 102 13.17 5.62 27.21
CA PHE A 102 14.12 4.51 27.09
C PHE A 102 15.32 4.86 26.21
N SER A 103 16.33 3.98 26.20
CA SER A 103 17.47 4.12 25.30
C SER A 103 17.05 4.11 23.82
N ARG A 104 17.81 4.81 22.97
CA ARG A 104 17.55 4.90 21.52
C ARG A 104 17.45 3.53 20.83
N LYS A 105 18.18 2.52 21.34
CA LYS A 105 18.11 1.14 20.82
C LYS A 105 16.73 0.52 21.08
N ILE A 106 16.24 0.64 22.31
CA ILE A 106 14.92 0.11 22.71
C ILE A 106 13.81 0.86 21.96
N ALA A 107 13.91 2.19 21.87
CA ALA A 107 12.94 2.99 21.11
C ALA A 107 12.84 2.57 19.63
N ASN A 108 13.98 2.24 18.99
CA ASN A 108 13.97 1.72 17.63
C ASN A 108 13.32 0.34 17.53
N ILE A 109 13.58 -0.56 18.48
CA ILE A 109 12.96 -1.89 18.54
C ILE A 109 11.44 -1.77 18.70
N MET A 110 10.99 -0.92 19.62
CA MET A 110 9.57 -0.67 19.86
C MET A 110 8.87 -0.05 18.64
N GLY A 111 9.54 0.88 17.94
CA GLY A 111 9.03 1.41 16.68
C GLY A 111 8.84 0.33 15.62
N VAL A 112 9.80 -0.60 15.48
CA VAL A 112 9.69 -1.71 14.53
C VAL A 112 8.54 -2.64 14.92
N LEU A 113 8.44 -3.00 16.20
CA LEU A 113 7.36 -3.85 16.70
C LEU A 113 5.98 -3.21 16.47
N SER A 114 5.87 -1.88 16.66
CA SER A 114 4.64 -1.15 16.37
C SER A 114 4.29 -1.17 14.88
N ALA A 115 5.26 -1.04 13.98
CA ALA A 115 4.99 -1.12 12.53
C ALA A 115 4.44 -2.51 12.16
N PHE A 116 5.01 -3.59 12.73
CA PHE A 116 4.46 -4.93 12.59
C PHE A 116 3.06 -5.05 13.22
N GLY A 117 2.80 -4.41 14.36
CA GLY A 117 1.48 -4.40 15.01
C GLY A 117 0.39 -3.69 14.20
N ILE A 118 0.72 -2.59 13.51
CA ILE A 118 -0.23 -1.94 12.58
C ILE A 118 -0.50 -2.85 11.38
N SER A 119 0.55 -3.46 10.81
CA SER A 119 0.39 -4.42 9.71
C SER A 119 -0.47 -5.62 10.12
N ALA A 120 -0.24 -6.15 11.32
CA ALA A 120 -0.99 -7.22 11.95
C ALA A 120 -2.49 -6.86 12.07
N SER A 121 -2.77 -5.67 12.61
CA SER A 121 -4.13 -5.18 12.79
C SER A 121 -4.85 -4.98 11.45
N LEU A 122 -4.13 -4.49 10.42
CA LEU A 122 -4.68 -4.34 9.09
C LEU A 122 -5.07 -5.70 8.47
N HIS A 123 -4.22 -6.71 8.61
CA HIS A 123 -4.52 -8.04 8.07
C HIS A 123 -5.68 -8.71 8.81
N GLU A 124 -5.75 -8.56 10.13
CA GLU A 124 -6.89 -9.04 10.92
C GLU A 124 -8.18 -8.34 10.49
N TYR A 125 -8.14 -7.02 10.28
CA TYR A 125 -9.28 -6.26 9.78
C TYR A 125 -9.73 -6.73 8.40
N LEU A 126 -8.80 -7.05 7.49
CA LEU A 126 -9.14 -7.59 6.17
C LEU A 126 -9.84 -8.94 6.28
N ILE A 127 -9.43 -9.82 7.19
CA ILE A 127 -10.12 -11.10 7.40
C ILE A 127 -11.51 -10.90 7.98
N ILE A 128 -11.65 -10.03 8.98
CA ILE A 128 -12.97 -9.70 9.54
C ILE A 128 -13.88 -9.12 8.45
N ALA A 129 -13.37 -8.26 7.58
CA ALA A 129 -14.15 -7.66 6.50
C ALA A 129 -14.57 -8.67 5.41
N ASN A 130 -13.72 -9.66 5.11
CA ASN A 130 -14.01 -10.63 4.04
C ASN A 130 -14.79 -11.85 4.55
N ALA A 131 -14.44 -12.37 5.72
CA ALA A 131 -14.94 -13.64 6.23
C ALA A 131 -15.82 -13.49 7.48
N TYR A 132 -16.06 -12.26 7.96
CA TYR A 132 -16.86 -11.96 9.16
C TYR A 132 -16.46 -12.78 10.40
N THR A 133 -15.20 -13.20 10.44
CA THR A 133 -14.63 -14.06 11.48
C THR A 133 -13.41 -13.40 12.08
N TRP A 134 -13.27 -13.51 13.40
CA TRP A 134 -12.11 -13.03 14.13
C TRP A 134 -11.27 -14.24 14.55
N THR A 135 -10.04 -14.36 14.02
CA THR A 135 -9.20 -15.55 14.25
C THR A 135 -7.94 -15.21 15.06
N GLY A 136 -7.42 -13.99 14.93
CA GLY A 136 -6.16 -13.56 15.56
C GLY A 136 -4.91 -14.20 14.95
N GLU A 137 -5.06 -15.07 13.95
CA GLU A 137 -3.98 -15.85 13.36
C GLU A 137 -2.99 -14.95 12.61
N HIS A 138 -3.51 -13.99 11.83
CA HIS A 138 -2.67 -12.98 11.17
C HIS A 138 -1.98 -12.07 12.17
N PHE A 139 -2.68 -11.68 13.23
CA PHE A 139 -2.06 -10.85 14.26
C PHE A 139 -0.85 -11.55 14.90
N PHE A 140 -1.04 -12.81 15.32
CA PHE A 140 0.03 -13.63 15.91
C PHE A 140 1.19 -13.86 14.93
N PHE A 141 0.87 -14.10 13.66
CA PHE A 141 1.85 -14.28 12.60
C PHE A 141 2.77 -13.06 12.43
N PHE A 142 2.21 -11.87 12.29
CA PHE A 142 3.00 -10.65 12.09
C PHE A 142 3.81 -10.28 13.34
N MET A 143 3.25 -10.48 14.54
CA MET A 143 3.98 -10.25 15.78
C MET A 143 5.16 -11.21 15.95
N THR A 144 4.97 -12.50 15.63
CA THR A 144 6.05 -13.50 15.65
C THR A 144 7.16 -13.12 14.67
N ARG A 145 6.82 -12.62 13.48
CA ARG A 145 7.81 -12.11 12.51
C ARG A 145 8.57 -10.90 13.04
N GLY A 146 7.90 -9.98 13.72
CA GLY A 146 8.54 -8.85 14.41
C GLY A 146 9.58 -9.31 15.44
N VAL A 147 9.24 -10.34 16.23
CA VAL A 147 10.17 -10.91 17.21
C VAL A 147 11.37 -11.59 16.53
N ILE A 148 11.13 -12.42 15.50
CA ILE A 148 12.21 -13.07 14.72
C ILE A 148 13.13 -12.02 14.09
N PHE A 149 12.57 -10.93 13.57
CA PHE A 149 13.33 -9.80 13.03
C PHE A 149 14.26 -9.17 14.07
N ILE A 150 13.73 -8.89 15.27
CA ILE A 150 14.50 -8.29 16.36
C ILE A 150 15.62 -9.25 16.80
N LEU A 151 15.31 -10.54 16.98
CA LEU A 151 16.30 -11.55 17.32
C LEU A 151 17.39 -11.67 16.25
N TRP A 152 17.01 -11.69 14.97
CA TRP A 152 17.95 -11.69 13.85
C TRP A 152 18.89 -10.49 13.92
N GLU A 153 18.34 -9.27 14.04
CA GLU A 153 19.14 -8.06 14.13
C GLU A 153 20.11 -8.10 15.32
N VAL A 154 19.68 -8.55 16.50
CA VAL A 154 20.55 -8.66 17.69
C VAL A 154 21.69 -9.66 17.48
N VAL A 155 21.40 -10.86 16.98
CA VAL A 155 22.39 -11.92 16.74
C VAL A 155 23.40 -11.50 15.68
N PHE A 156 22.93 -10.97 14.54
CA PHE A 156 23.80 -10.66 13.41
C PHE A 156 24.52 -9.31 13.54
N ILE A 157 24.01 -8.35 14.32
CA ILE A 157 24.75 -7.14 14.69
C ILE A 157 25.95 -7.51 15.58
N SER A 158 25.78 -8.42 16.53
CA SER A 158 26.87 -8.85 17.42
C SER A 158 28.01 -9.54 16.65
N ASN A 159 27.68 -10.33 15.61
CA ASN A 159 28.68 -11.00 14.77
C ASN A 159 29.39 -10.07 13.77
N LYS A 160 28.93 -8.83 13.59
CA LYS A 160 29.54 -7.87 12.64
C LYS A 160 30.96 -7.43 13.04
N SER A 161 31.32 -7.58 14.31
CA SER A 161 32.62 -7.14 14.85
C SER A 161 33.75 -8.18 14.69
N LYS A 162 33.47 -9.43 14.32
CA LYS A 162 34.44 -10.53 14.48
C LYS A 162 34.80 -11.29 13.20
N ASN A 163 34.07 -11.16 12.09
CA ASN A 163 34.31 -11.97 10.88
C ASN A 163 34.67 -11.15 9.65
N GLU A 164 35.72 -11.61 8.97
CA GLU A 164 35.99 -11.31 7.57
C GLU A 164 34.77 -11.71 6.73
N ASN A 165 34.25 -10.76 5.95
CA ASN A 165 32.95 -10.84 5.29
C ASN A 165 33.01 -11.77 4.06
N THR A 166 33.07 -13.08 4.26
CA THR A 166 33.15 -14.06 3.16
C THR A 166 31.80 -14.16 2.43
N MET A 167 31.85 -14.37 1.10
CA MET A 167 30.64 -14.54 0.28
C MET A 167 29.78 -15.74 0.74
N ILE A 168 30.41 -16.76 1.32
CA ILE A 168 29.76 -17.96 1.86
C ILE A 168 28.84 -17.61 3.02
N GLU A 169 29.25 -16.76 3.95
CA GLU A 169 28.40 -16.36 5.08
C GLU A 169 27.16 -15.58 4.64
N LYS A 170 27.31 -14.70 3.64
CA LYS A 170 26.16 -13.98 3.06
C LYS A 170 25.18 -14.94 2.40
N PHE A 171 25.70 -15.92 1.67
CA PHE A 171 24.89 -16.96 1.04
C PHE A 171 24.17 -17.81 2.09
N LEU A 172 24.84 -18.26 3.15
CA LEU A 172 24.22 -19.02 4.24
C LEU A 172 23.12 -18.21 4.94
N LYS A 173 23.33 -16.92 5.21
CA LYS A 173 22.29 -16.03 5.78
C LYS A 173 21.11 -15.89 4.83
N TRP A 174 21.36 -15.75 3.53
CA TRP A 174 20.32 -15.69 2.52
C TRP A 174 19.50 -17.00 2.46
N VAL A 175 20.16 -18.16 2.40
CA VAL A 175 19.49 -19.48 2.41
C VAL A 175 18.67 -19.67 3.69
N LEU A 176 19.26 -19.37 4.85
CA LEU A 176 18.56 -19.46 6.13
C LEU A 176 17.30 -18.57 6.14
N PHE A 177 17.43 -17.33 5.71
CA PHE A 177 16.30 -16.40 5.65
C PHE A 177 15.23 -16.87 4.66
N LEU A 178 15.63 -17.41 3.51
CA LEU A 178 14.72 -17.95 2.50
C LEU A 178 13.93 -19.15 3.03
N ILE A 179 14.60 -20.09 3.73
CA ILE A 179 13.95 -21.24 4.38
C ILE A 179 12.92 -20.77 5.40
N ILE A 180 13.28 -19.82 6.27
CA ILE A 180 12.35 -19.25 7.27
C ILE A 180 11.12 -18.67 6.56
N ASN A 181 11.31 -17.89 5.49
CA ASN A 181 10.17 -17.33 4.77
C ASN A 181 9.30 -18.39 4.13
N LEU A 182 9.89 -19.43 3.55
CA LEU A 182 9.15 -20.50 2.89
C LEU A 182 8.29 -21.30 3.88
N ILE A 183 8.81 -21.57 5.07
CA ILE A 183 8.07 -22.26 6.15
C ILE A 183 6.92 -21.39 6.67
N LEU A 184 7.13 -20.07 6.78
CA LEU A 184 6.11 -19.17 7.29
C LEU A 184 5.12 -18.68 6.21
N LEU A 185 5.34 -18.93 4.92
CA LEU A 185 4.41 -18.49 3.87
C LEU A 185 3.00 -19.10 3.99
N PRO A 186 2.84 -20.42 4.25
CA PRO A 186 1.53 -21.02 4.46
C PRO A 186 0.74 -20.34 5.58
N ALA A 187 1.38 -19.98 6.69
CA ALA A 187 0.72 -19.33 7.82
C ALA A 187 0.14 -17.93 7.48
N LEU A 188 0.59 -17.28 6.40
CA LEU A 188 -0.01 -16.03 5.90
C LEU A 188 -1.24 -16.28 5.03
N ILE A 189 -1.19 -17.34 4.22
CA ILE A 189 -2.12 -17.59 3.12
C ILE A 189 -3.29 -18.46 3.60
N GLU A 190 -3.02 -19.46 4.44
CA GLU A 190 -3.99 -20.45 4.88
C GLU A 190 -5.24 -19.84 5.54
N PRO A 191 -5.14 -18.88 6.50
CA PRO A 191 -6.33 -18.32 7.13
C PRO A 191 -7.20 -17.53 6.15
N SER A 192 -6.56 -16.87 5.17
CA SER A 192 -7.25 -16.13 4.11
C SER A 192 -7.96 -17.05 3.12
N MET A 193 -7.44 -18.26 2.90
CA MET A 193 -8.01 -19.23 1.96
C MET A 193 -9.12 -20.10 2.58
N ARG A 194 -9.13 -20.28 3.90
CA ARG A 194 -10.03 -21.21 4.58
C ARG A 194 -11.51 -20.87 4.39
N ASN A 195 -11.83 -19.58 4.36
CA ASN A 195 -13.20 -19.08 4.23
C ASN A 195 -13.47 -18.48 2.85
N PHE A 196 -12.60 -18.75 1.86
CA PHE A 196 -12.72 -18.20 0.53
C PHE A 196 -13.57 -19.13 -0.35
N ASP A 197 -14.83 -18.77 -0.57
CA ASP A 197 -15.70 -19.51 -1.48
C ASP A 197 -15.41 -19.11 -2.94
N PHE A 198 -14.83 -20.02 -3.72
CA PHE A 198 -14.56 -19.79 -5.13
C PHE A 198 -15.83 -19.58 -5.97
N SER A 199 -17.00 -19.99 -5.46
CA SER A 199 -18.28 -19.79 -6.16
C SER A 199 -18.67 -18.30 -6.25
N ASP A 200 -18.26 -17.47 -5.29
CA ASP A 200 -18.51 -16.02 -5.29
C ASP A 200 -17.82 -15.32 -6.47
N ILE A 201 -16.57 -15.67 -6.78
CA ILE A 201 -15.85 -15.12 -7.94
C ILE A 201 -16.59 -15.45 -9.24
N SER A 202 -17.07 -16.68 -9.38
CA SER A 202 -17.78 -17.11 -10.59
C SER A 202 -19.08 -16.32 -10.79
N SER A 203 -19.77 -15.98 -9.71
CA SER A 203 -20.99 -15.19 -9.74
C SER A 203 -20.72 -13.72 -10.12
N ILE A 204 -19.64 -13.13 -9.59
CA ILE A 204 -19.19 -11.78 -9.95
C ILE A 204 -18.81 -11.73 -11.42
N SER A 205 -18.05 -12.70 -11.93
CA SER A 205 -17.67 -12.74 -13.34
C SER A 205 -18.88 -12.86 -14.28
N LYS A 206 -19.90 -13.66 -13.90
CA LYS A 206 -21.14 -13.78 -14.67
C LYS A 206 -21.91 -12.47 -14.69
N ASN A 207 -22.06 -11.83 -13.53
CA ASN A 207 -22.70 -10.54 -13.43
C ASN A 207 -21.94 -9.45 -14.23
N PHE A 208 -20.62 -9.48 -14.32
CA PHE A 208 -19.91 -8.53 -15.18
C PHE A 208 -20.11 -8.81 -16.68
N VAL A 209 -20.19 -10.08 -17.08
CA VAL A 209 -20.46 -10.46 -18.47
C VAL A 209 -21.88 -10.06 -18.89
N ASP A 210 -22.88 -10.31 -18.05
CA ASP A 210 -24.29 -10.04 -18.36
C ASP A 210 -24.62 -8.53 -18.45
N TYR A 211 -23.81 -7.65 -17.84
CA TYR A 211 -23.97 -6.19 -17.94
C TYR A 211 -23.15 -5.56 -19.08
N SER A 212 -22.41 -6.38 -19.83
CA SER A 212 -21.56 -5.94 -20.96
C SER A 212 -22.10 -6.33 -22.34
N ILE A 213 -23.34 -6.85 -22.40
CA ILE A 213 -24.08 -7.17 -23.64
C ILE A 213 -25.26 -6.21 -23.79
#